data_AF-A0A2D8N5S7-F1
#
_entry.id   AF-A0A2D8N5S7-F1
#
_cell.length_a   1.000
_cell.length_b   1.000
_cell.length_c   1.000
_cell.angle_alpha   90.00
_cell.angle_beta   90.00
_cell.angle_gamma   90.00
#
_symmetry.space_group_name_H-M   'P 1'
#
loop_
_entity.id
_entity.type
_entity.pdbx_description
1 polymer ?
#
loop_
_entity_poly.entity_id
_entity_poly.type
_entity_poly.pdbx_seq_one_letter_code
_entity_poly.pdbx_strand_id
1 'polypeptide(L)'
;MKRILITLLLLAVSHTLEAQDTKNLKILSFKTKKEVMDFMKKNIAPSLGVKCAYCHNVRDFPSDENKHKEITRQMMIMTQNINKNTLNPLAYEPVTCWTCHRGNIYPPRSKDDKKKGHEH
;
A
#
# COMPACT_ATOMS: atom_id res chain seq x y z
N MET A 1 -31.58 37.67 -14.67
CA MET A 1 -31.91 36.24 -14.83
C MET A 1 -30.78 35.38 -15.44
N LYS A 2 -29.75 35.95 -16.10
CA LYS A 2 -28.58 35.19 -16.62
C LYS A 2 -27.44 34.90 -15.62
N ARG A 3 -27.47 35.50 -14.43
CA ARG A 3 -26.42 35.33 -13.40
C ARG A 3 -26.63 34.10 -12.49
N ILE A 4 -27.87 33.60 -12.40
CA ILE A 4 -28.22 32.45 -11.54
C ILE A 4 -27.91 31.11 -12.23
N LEU A 5 -27.87 31.07 -13.58
CA LEU A 5 -27.49 29.85 -14.31
C LEU A 5 -25.98 29.53 -14.25
N ILE A 6 -25.11 30.51 -13.99
CA ILE A 6 -23.66 30.31 -13.99
C ILE A 6 -23.17 29.72 -12.66
N THR A 7 -23.82 30.07 -11.54
CA THR A 7 -23.45 29.56 -10.20
C THR A 7 -23.83 28.10 -9.98
N LEU A 8 -24.89 27.60 -10.63
CA LEU A 8 -25.30 26.19 -10.52
C LEU A 8 -24.36 25.24 -11.27
N LEU A 9 -23.68 25.70 -12.33
CA LEU A 9 -22.74 24.90 -13.10
C LEU A 9 -21.40 24.67 -12.36
N LEU A 10 -20.99 25.61 -11.50
CA LEU A 10 -19.76 25.51 -10.69
C LEU A 10 -19.86 24.48 -9.56
N LEU A 11 -21.05 24.25 -9.01
CA LEU A 11 -21.26 23.28 -7.93
C LEU A 11 -21.19 21.83 -8.43
N ALA A 12 -21.56 21.55 -9.69
CA ALA A 12 -21.56 20.18 -10.21
C ALA A 12 -20.15 19.63 -10.51
N VAL A 13 -19.13 20.48 -10.69
CA VAL A 13 -17.76 20.05 -11.05
C VAL A 13 -16.99 19.51 -9.85
N SER A 14 -17.31 19.94 -8.62
CA SER A 14 -16.58 19.52 -7.43
C SER A 14 -16.83 18.07 -7.01
N HIS A 15 -17.87 17.42 -7.54
CA HIS A 15 -18.35 16.11 -7.04
C HIS A 15 -17.74 14.91 -7.78
N THR A 16 -16.99 15.13 -8.88
CA THR A 16 -16.52 14.02 -9.74
C THR A 16 -15.03 13.69 -9.59
N LEU A 17 -14.25 14.47 -8.85
CA LEU A 17 -12.79 14.27 -8.75
C LEU A 17 -12.36 13.18 -7.74
N GLU A 18 -13.20 12.80 -6.79
CA GLU A 18 -12.78 11.88 -5.70
C GLU A 18 -12.78 10.41 -6.10
N ALA A 19 -13.57 10.00 -7.10
CA ALA A 19 -13.84 8.58 -7.37
C ALA A 19 -12.75 7.85 -8.19
N GLN A 20 -11.83 8.57 -8.83
CA GLN A 20 -10.86 7.96 -9.76
C GLN A 20 -9.56 7.47 -9.07
N ASP A 21 -9.33 7.86 -7.82
CA ASP A 21 -7.98 7.91 -7.24
C ASP A 21 -7.57 6.67 -6.39
N THR A 22 -8.45 5.67 -6.25
CA THR A 22 -8.20 4.37 -5.58
C THR A 22 -8.36 3.16 -6.51
N LYS A 23 -8.25 3.38 -7.83
CA LYS A 23 -8.40 2.31 -8.83
C LYS A 23 -7.48 1.11 -8.51
N ASN A 24 -8.05 -0.09 -8.52
CA ASN A 24 -7.37 -1.36 -8.22
C ASN A 24 -6.79 -1.49 -6.79
N LEU A 25 -7.39 -0.80 -5.82
CA LEU A 25 -7.16 -1.03 -4.39
C LEU A 25 -8.00 -2.23 -3.93
N LYS A 26 -7.35 -3.37 -3.66
CA LYS A 26 -8.05 -4.65 -3.36
C LYS A 26 -8.07 -5.03 -1.88
N ILE A 27 -6.99 -4.73 -1.14
CA ILE A 27 -6.77 -5.23 0.24
C ILE A 27 -6.97 -4.15 1.31
N LEU A 28 -6.66 -2.90 0.96
CA LEU A 28 -6.75 -1.77 1.88
C LEU A 28 -8.12 -1.11 1.73
N SER A 29 -8.72 -0.71 2.85
CA SER A 29 -10.02 -0.03 2.90
C SER A 29 -9.92 1.50 2.86
N PHE A 30 -8.81 2.05 2.37
CA PHE A 30 -8.59 3.50 2.28
C PHE A 30 -9.49 4.12 1.21
N LYS A 31 -9.93 5.36 1.46
CA LYS A 31 -10.84 6.07 0.58
C LYS A 31 -10.14 7.07 -0.32
N THR A 32 -8.99 7.57 0.12
CA THR A 32 -8.25 8.63 -0.57
C THR A 32 -6.88 8.15 -1.03
N LYS A 33 -6.39 8.73 -2.13
CA LYS A 33 -5.01 8.54 -2.60
C LYS A 33 -3.97 8.94 -1.56
N LYS A 34 -4.26 9.98 -0.77
CA LYS A 34 -3.36 10.43 0.29
C LYS A 34 -3.13 9.34 1.34
N GLU A 35 -4.19 8.70 1.82
CA GLU A 35 -4.09 7.58 2.77
C GLU A 35 -3.29 6.41 2.19
N VAL A 36 -3.58 6.03 0.94
CA VAL A 36 -2.84 4.97 0.25
C VAL A 36 -1.35 5.32 0.15
N MET A 37 -1.02 6.52 -0.32
CA MET A 37 0.36 6.96 -0.49
C MET A 37 1.10 7.09 0.84
N ASP A 38 0.44 7.60 1.88
CA ASP A 38 1.01 7.71 3.22
C ASP A 38 1.28 6.31 3.80
N PHE A 39 0.37 5.36 3.64
CA PHE A 39 0.57 3.97 4.05
C PHE A 39 1.75 3.33 3.32
N MET A 40 1.84 3.49 1.99
CA MET A 40 2.93 2.93 1.19
C MET A 40 4.29 3.51 1.61
N LYS A 41 4.39 4.83 1.79
CA LYS A 41 5.64 5.51 2.15
C LYS A 41 6.09 5.25 3.59
N LYS A 42 5.15 5.12 4.52
CA LYS A 42 5.47 5.00 5.96
C LYS A 42 5.60 3.55 6.42
N ASN A 43 4.96 2.59 5.75
CA ASN A 43 4.93 1.20 6.19
C ASN A 43 5.59 0.26 5.19
N ILE A 44 5.11 0.22 3.94
CA ILE A 44 5.52 -0.82 2.98
C ILE A 44 6.95 -0.59 2.47
N ALA A 45 7.22 0.58 1.89
CA ALA A 45 8.54 0.91 1.34
C ALA A 45 9.69 0.78 2.36
N PRO A 46 9.61 1.36 3.58
CA PRO A 46 10.68 1.22 4.57
C PRO A 46 10.81 -0.21 5.09
N SER A 47 9.71 -0.97 5.23
CA SER A 47 9.76 -2.36 5.70
C SER A 47 10.55 -3.28 4.80
N LEU A 48 10.46 -3.09 3.48
CA LEU A 48 11.22 -3.88 2.52
C LEU A 48 12.53 -3.21 2.08
N GLY A 49 12.74 -1.94 2.44
CA GLY A 49 13.91 -1.16 2.03
C GLY A 49 13.95 -0.86 0.53
N VAL A 50 12.80 -0.67 -0.10
CA VAL A 50 12.64 -0.49 -1.55
C VAL A 50 12.05 0.86 -1.91
N LYS A 51 12.14 1.22 -3.20
CA LYS A 51 11.48 2.40 -3.79
C LYS A 51 10.21 1.99 -4.54
N CYS A 52 9.33 2.94 -4.85
CA CYS A 52 8.02 2.70 -5.47
C CYS A 52 8.09 1.84 -6.74
N ALA A 53 9.08 2.09 -7.60
CA ALA A 53 9.26 1.37 -8.87
C ALA A 53 9.56 -0.13 -8.71
N TYR A 54 9.93 -0.57 -7.51
CA TYR A 54 10.13 -1.99 -7.22
C TYR A 54 8.84 -2.79 -7.38
N CYS A 55 7.70 -2.23 -6.94
CA CYS A 55 6.39 -2.89 -7.05
C CYS A 55 5.46 -2.25 -8.09
N HIS A 56 5.64 -0.96 -8.42
CA HIS A 56 4.70 -0.22 -9.26
C HIS A 56 5.29 0.13 -10.62
N ASN A 57 4.45 0.11 -11.65
CA ASN A 57 4.68 0.91 -12.85
C ASN A 57 4.47 2.38 -12.46
N VAL A 58 5.54 3.19 -12.44
CA VAL A 58 5.45 4.60 -11.99
C VAL A 58 4.64 5.49 -12.93
N ARG A 59 4.36 5.03 -14.15
CA ARG A 59 3.46 5.71 -15.10
C ARG A 59 2.01 5.27 -14.95
N ASP A 60 1.76 4.10 -14.35
CA ASP A 60 0.42 3.55 -14.07
C ASP A 60 0.42 2.75 -12.75
N PHE A 61 0.25 3.44 -11.62
CA PHE A 61 0.25 2.83 -10.29
C PHE A 61 -0.82 1.73 -10.09
N PRO A 62 -2.05 1.90 -10.61
CA PRO A 62 -3.07 0.86 -10.62
C PRO A 62 -2.68 -0.42 -11.37
N SER A 63 -1.76 -0.38 -12.34
CA SER A 63 -1.36 -1.56 -13.12
C SER A 63 -0.87 -2.74 -12.26
N ASP A 64 -1.16 -3.95 -12.70
CA ASP A 64 -0.73 -5.23 -12.11
C ASP A 64 0.39 -5.91 -12.94
N GLU A 65 0.96 -5.22 -13.93
CA GLU A 65 2.05 -5.72 -14.80
C GLU A 65 3.28 -6.22 -14.00
N ASN A 66 3.59 -5.56 -12.87
CA ASN A 66 4.70 -5.95 -12.02
C ASN A 66 4.25 -6.98 -10.97
N LYS A 67 4.75 -8.22 -11.09
CA LYS A 67 4.45 -9.35 -10.20
C LYS A 67 4.72 -9.09 -8.71
N HIS A 68 5.64 -8.19 -8.37
CA HIS A 68 5.94 -7.86 -6.98
C HIS A 68 4.74 -7.25 -6.25
N LYS A 69 3.86 -6.55 -6.97
CA LYS A 69 2.63 -5.99 -6.42
C LYS A 69 1.68 -7.09 -5.94
N GLU A 70 1.52 -8.15 -6.74
CA GLU A 70 0.66 -9.27 -6.36
C GLU A 70 1.24 -10.05 -5.18
N ILE A 71 2.54 -10.32 -5.16
CA ILE A 71 3.21 -10.92 -4.00
C ILE A 71 2.99 -10.08 -2.73
N THR A 72 3.08 -8.75 -2.85
CA THR A 72 2.84 -7.83 -1.73
C THR A 72 1.41 -7.96 -1.21
N ARG A 73 0.40 -8.08 -2.08
CA ARG A 73 -1.00 -8.30 -1.66
C ARG A 73 -1.16 -9.59 -0.86
N GLN A 74 -0.54 -10.69 -1.30
CA GLN A 74 -0.59 -11.95 -0.58
C GLN A 74 0.07 -11.83 0.81
N MET A 75 1.19 -11.11 0.91
CA MET A 75 1.84 -10.85 2.20
C MET A 75 1.00 -9.95 3.12
N MET A 76 0.24 -9.00 2.57
CA MET A 76 -0.69 -8.19 3.35
C MET A 76 -1.83 -9.04 3.92
N ILE A 77 -2.41 -9.94 3.11
CA ILE A 77 -3.43 -10.89 3.56
C ILE A 77 -2.87 -11.78 4.67
N MET A 78 -1.67 -12.34 4.49
CA MET A 78 -1.00 -13.16 5.50
C MET A 78 -0.83 -12.39 6.82
N THR A 79 -0.33 -11.15 6.76
CA THR A 79 -0.12 -10.30 7.95
C THR A 79 -1.44 -10.00 8.67
N GLN A 80 -2.48 -9.63 7.92
CA GLN A 80 -3.83 -9.41 8.47
C GLN A 80 -4.37 -10.67 9.15
N ASN A 81 -4.17 -11.84 8.56
CA ASN A 81 -4.61 -13.12 9.12
C ASN A 81 -3.85 -13.50 10.40
N ILE A 82 -2.52 -13.34 10.43
CA ILE A 82 -1.70 -13.58 11.63
C ILE A 82 -2.19 -12.68 12.78
N ASN A 83 -2.34 -11.39 12.50
CA ASN A 83 -2.79 -10.43 13.51
C ASN A 83 -4.19 -10.74 14.01
N LYS A 84 -5.13 -11.01 13.10
CA LYS A 84 -6.54 -11.26 13.44
C LYS A 84 -6.77 -12.59 14.16
N ASN A 85 -6.16 -13.66 13.67
CA ASN A 85 -6.51 -15.03 14.10
C ASN A 85 -5.56 -15.59 15.16
N THR A 86 -4.36 -15.00 15.33
CA THR A 86 -3.36 -15.50 16.30
C THR A 86 -3.04 -14.46 17.36
N LEU A 87 -2.62 -13.25 16.97
CA LEU A 87 -2.06 -12.30 17.94
C LEU A 87 -3.13 -11.58 18.74
N ASN A 88 -4.21 -11.13 18.09
CA ASN A 88 -5.31 -10.44 18.76
C ASN A 88 -6.01 -11.33 19.82
N PRO A 89 -6.36 -12.61 19.56
CA PRO A 89 -6.89 -13.50 20.59
C PRO A 89 -5.96 -13.74 21.77
N LEU A 90 -4.65 -13.67 21.54
CA LEU A 90 -3.61 -13.84 22.57
C LEU A 90 -3.21 -12.52 23.25
N ALA A 91 -3.83 -11.40 22.88
CA ALA A 91 -3.49 -10.05 23.35
C ALA A 91 -2.00 -9.68 23.16
N TYR A 92 -1.38 -10.15 22.08
CA TYR A 92 -0.04 -9.71 21.67
C TYR A 92 -0.10 -8.54 20.69
N GLU A 93 0.97 -7.74 20.70
CA GLU A 93 1.18 -6.69 19.70
C GLU A 93 1.16 -7.25 18.27
N PRO A 94 0.52 -6.54 17.32
CA PRO A 94 0.42 -7.00 15.95
C PRO A 94 1.79 -7.02 15.27
N VAL A 95 2.00 -8.00 14.40
CA VAL A 95 3.15 -8.00 13.49
C VAL A 95 2.92 -7.08 12.31
N THR A 96 4.02 -6.54 11.81
CA THR A 96 4.06 -5.73 10.60
C THR A 96 5.05 -6.34 9.62
N CYS A 97 5.09 -5.82 8.40
CA CYS A 97 6.12 -6.19 7.43
C CYS A 97 7.54 -6.01 8.01
N TRP A 98 7.75 -4.96 8.83
CA TRP A 98 9.04 -4.67 9.47
C TRP A 98 9.49 -5.78 10.43
N THR A 99 8.55 -6.41 11.16
CA THR A 99 8.86 -7.47 12.13
C THR A 99 9.75 -8.55 11.51
N CYS A 100 9.44 -8.95 10.27
CA CYS A 100 10.18 -9.97 9.54
C CYS A 100 11.22 -9.35 8.59
N HIS A 101 10.83 -8.40 7.74
CA HIS A 101 11.69 -7.92 6.64
C HIS A 101 12.83 -7.03 7.11
N ARG A 102 12.62 -6.20 8.15
CA ARG A 102 13.66 -5.33 8.73
C ARG A 102 14.42 -4.50 7.70
N GLY A 103 13.72 -3.98 6.70
CA GLY A 103 14.31 -3.18 5.62
C GLY A 103 14.97 -4.00 4.50
N ASN A 104 14.69 -5.31 4.40
CA ASN A 104 15.17 -6.20 3.35
C ASN A 104 14.02 -6.77 2.53
N ILE A 105 14.23 -6.93 1.22
CA ILE A 105 13.27 -7.58 0.32
C ILE A 105 12.99 -9.01 0.77
N TYR A 106 14.03 -9.71 1.24
CA TYR A 106 13.93 -11.05 1.81
C TYR A 106 14.15 -10.97 3.32
N PRO A 107 13.29 -11.59 4.15
CA PRO A 107 13.51 -11.64 5.59
C PRO A 107 14.86 -12.30 5.93
N PRO A 108 15.70 -11.68 6.78
CA PRO A 108 16.94 -12.28 7.23
C PRO A 108 16.65 -13.57 8.01
N ARG A 109 17.45 -14.62 7.78
CA ARG A 109 17.37 -15.90 8.50
C ARG A 109 18.23 -15.93 9.76
N SER A 110 19.20 -15.03 9.87
CA SER A 110 20.06 -14.86 11.04
C SER A 110 20.29 -13.38 11.37
N LYS A 111 20.82 -13.08 12.56
CA LYS A 111 21.20 -11.70 12.94
C LYS A 111 22.35 -11.16 12.08
N ASP A 112 23.16 -12.06 11.51
CA ASP A 112 24.35 -11.74 10.73
C ASP A 112 24.07 -11.71 9.22
N ASP A 113 22.83 -11.99 8.80
CA ASP A 113 22.38 -11.85 7.43
C ASP A 113 22.36 -10.36 7.08
N LYS A 114 23.52 -9.86 6.61
CA LYS A 114 23.65 -8.51 6.06
C LYS A 114 22.67 -8.32 4.91
N LYS A 115 22.38 -7.04 4.62
CA LYS A 115 21.60 -6.52 3.48
C LYS A 115 22.23 -6.94 2.15
N LYS A 116 22.24 -8.23 1.86
CA LYS A 116 22.82 -8.80 0.67
C LYS A 116 21.75 -8.66 -0.41
N GLY A 117 21.95 -7.69 -1.30
CA GLY A 117 21.27 -7.69 -2.58
C GLY A 117 21.75 -8.93 -3.33
N HIS A 118 21.09 -10.07 -3.14
CA HIS A 118 21.41 -11.29 -3.85
C HIS A 118 20.32 -11.56 -4.87
N GLU A 119 20.67 -11.21 -6.11
CA GLU A 119 20.61 -12.06 -7.30
C GLU A 119 19.94 -13.42 -7.07
N HIS A 120 18.77 -13.55 -7.69
CA HIS A 120 18.27 -14.80 -8.24
C HIS A 120 18.04 -14.56 -9.73
#